data_AF-K5V549-F1
#
_entry.id   AF-K5V549-F1
#
_cell.length_a   1.000
_cell.length_b   1.000
_cell.length_c   1.000
_cell.angle_alpha   90.00
_cell.angle_beta   90.00
_cell.angle_gamma   90.00
#
_symmetry.space_group_name_H-M   'P 1'
#
loop_
_entity.id
_entity.type
_entity.pdbx_description
1 polymer ?
#
loop_
_entity_poly.entity_id
_entity_poly.type
_entity_poly.pdbx_seq_one_letter_code
_entity_poly.pdbx_strand_id
1 'polypeptide(L)' 'RLKERDESLRESWIRAMEARLVRDKLQKCYRVEGVNHLENCQDLADRYTQMLKDNRV' A
#
# COMPACT_ATOMS: atom_id res chain seq x y z
N ARG A 1 6.40 -27.41 7.89
CA ARG A 1 7.26 -26.96 6.77
C ARG A 1 6.48 -26.52 5.52
N LEU A 2 5.75 -27.38 4.79
CA LEU A 2 5.00 -26.91 3.59
C LEU A 2 3.82 -25.99 3.94
N LYS A 3 3.01 -26.34 4.95
CA LYS A 3 1.89 -25.52 5.41
C LYS A 3 2.31 -24.11 5.87
N GLU A 4 3.34 -24.03 6.72
CA GLU A 4 3.89 -22.74 7.20
C GLU A 4 4.42 -21.87 6.04
N ARG A 5 4.98 -22.49 5.00
CA ARG A 5 5.43 -21.78 3.79
C ARG A 5 4.25 -21.24 3.00
N ASP A 6 3.21 -22.04 2.81
CA ASP A 6 1.99 -21.62 2.12
C ASP A 6 1.24 -20.51 2.87
N GLU A 7 1.21 -20.58 4.21
CA GLU A 7 0.66 -19.53 5.06
C GLU A 7 1.45 -18.23 4.91
N SER A 8 2.78 -18.29 5.01
CA SER A 8 3.67 -17.14 4.82
C SER A 8 3.51 -16.49 3.43
N LEU A 9 3.39 -17.31 2.38
CA LEU A 9 3.12 -16.83 1.02
C LEU A 9 1.75 -16.15 0.95
N ARG A 10 0.71 -16.74 1.53
CA ARG A 10 -0.63 -16.17 1.55
C ARG A 10 -0.63 -14.78 2.22
N GLU A 11 0.03 -14.66 3.35
CA GLU A 11 0.17 -13.38 4.05
C GLU A 11 0.95 -12.34 3.23
N SER A 12 2.02 -12.74 2.55
CA SER A 12 2.76 -11.86 1.64
C SER A 12 1.86 -11.33 0.51
N TRP A 13 1.01 -12.20 -0.06
CA TRP A 13 0.02 -11.80 -1.05
C TRP A 13 -1.03 -10.84 -0.49
N ILE A 14 -1.51 -11.08 0.74
CA ILE A 14 -2.46 -10.17 1.42
C ILE A 14 -1.82 -8.78 1.58
N ARG A 15 -0.60 -8.71 2.12
CA ARG A 15 0.13 -7.44 2.29
C ARG A 15 0.33 -6.70 0.96
N ALA A 16 0.64 -7.44 -0.12
CA ALA A 16 0.76 -6.86 -1.46
C ALA A 16 -0.58 -6.32 -1.98
N MET A 17 -1.69 -7.01 -1.72
CA MET A 17 -3.04 -6.57 -2.11
C MET A 17 -3.48 -5.33 -1.32
N GLU A 18 -3.18 -5.28 -0.02
CA GLU A 18 -3.43 -4.08 0.81
C GLU A 18 -2.68 -2.86 0.26
N ALA A 19 -1.40 -3.02 -0.11
CA ALA A 19 -0.62 -1.93 -0.69
C ALA A 19 -1.20 -1.43 -2.02
N ARG A 20 -1.76 -2.33 -2.84
CA ARG A 20 -2.47 -1.95 -4.08
C ARG A 20 -3.70 -1.10 -3.79
N LEU A 21 -4.49 -1.44 -2.78
CA LEU A 21 -5.67 -0.64 -2.39
C LEU A 21 -5.29 0.78 -1.95
N VAL A 22 -4.23 0.92 -1.15
CA VAL A 22 -3.75 2.23 -0.71
C VAL A 22 -3.23 3.05 -1.89
N ARG A 23 -2.49 2.43 -2.81
CA ARG A 23 -2.02 3.07 -4.04
C ARG A 23 -3.18 3.58 -4.89
N ASP A 24 -4.22 2.78 -5.08
CA ASP A 24 -5.37 3.17 -5.91
C ASP A 24 -6.16 4.32 -5.26
N LYS A 25 -6.28 4.32 -3.93
CA LYS A 25 -6.85 5.45 -3.16
C LYS A 25 -5.99 6.71 -3.29
N LEU A 26 -4.66 6.58 -3.20
CA LEU A 26 -3.72 7.69 -3.37
C LEU A 26 -3.81 8.29 -4.77
N GLN A 27 -3.86 7.46 -5.83
CA GLN A 27 -4.04 7.91 -7.20
C GLN A 27 -5.36 8.67 -7.39
N LYS A 28 -6.45 8.18 -6.76
CA LYS A 28 -7.73 8.90 -6.77
C LYS A 28 -7.60 10.25 -6.06
N CYS A 29 -6.94 10.30 -4.89
CA CYS A 29 -6.70 11.54 -4.15
C CYS A 29 -5.94 12.56 -5.01
N TYR A 30 -4.83 12.15 -5.63
CA TYR A 30 -4.04 13.03 -6.51
C TYR A 30 -4.86 13.59 -7.69
N ARG A 31 -5.76 12.79 -8.27
CA ARG A 31 -6.65 13.24 -9.36
C ARG A 31 -7.70 14.24 -8.88
N VAL A 32 -8.22 14.07 -7.67
CA VAL A 32 -9.29 14.93 -7.11
C VAL A 32 -8.73 16.24 -6.58
N GLU A 33 -7.62 16.18 -5.83
CA GLU A 33 -7.03 17.33 -5.15
C GLU A 33 -6.21 18.24 -6.08
N GLY A 34 -5.76 17.72 -7.22
CA GLY A 34 -4.96 18.48 -8.18
C GLY A 34 -3.74 19.11 -7.50
N VAL A 35 -3.58 20.43 -7.60
CA VAL A 35 -2.45 21.15 -7.01
C VAL A 35 -2.34 21.03 -5.48
N ASN A 36 -3.43 20.68 -4.79
CA ASN A 36 -3.46 20.56 -3.32
C ASN A 36 -3.04 19.17 -2.81
N HIS A 37 -2.66 18.25 -3.70
CA HIS A 37 -2.39 16.86 -3.34
C HIS A 37 -1.26 16.69 -2.31
N LEU A 38 -0.33 17.66 -2.21
CA LEU A 38 0.78 17.60 -1.27
C LEU A 38 0.34 17.72 0.19
N GLU A 39 -0.72 18.47 0.45
CA GLU A 39 -1.29 18.64 1.79
C GLU A 39 -2.37 17.58 2.03
N ASN A 40 -3.34 17.48 1.12
CA ASN A 40 -4.55 16.69 1.35
C ASN A 40 -4.35 15.17 1.20
N CYS A 41 -3.28 14.72 0.53
CA CYS A 41 -3.00 13.31 0.31
C CYS A 41 -1.76 12.81 1.06
N GLN A 42 -1.14 13.63 1.92
CA GLN A 42 0.10 13.32 2.62
C GLN A 42 0.01 12.00 3.40
N ASP A 43 -1.04 11.83 4.21
CA ASP A 43 -1.23 10.63 5.02
C ASP A 43 -1.29 9.34 4.19
N LEU A 44 -1.92 9.40 3.01
CA LEU A 44 -1.99 8.27 2.08
C LEU A 44 -0.64 7.97 1.45
N ALA A 45 0.13 9.02 1.13
CA ALA A 45 1.48 8.88 0.58
C ALA A 45 2.45 8.29 1.61
N ASP A 46 2.40 8.76 2.86
CA ASP A 46 3.21 8.27 3.96
C ASP A 46 2.85 6.82 4.29
N ARG A 47 1.55 6.50 4.37
CA ARG A 47 1.08 5.13 4.57
C ARG A 47 1.54 4.19 3.47
N TYR A 48 1.41 4.59 2.20
CA TYR A 48 1.86 3.76 1.09
C TYR A 48 3.38 3.54 1.13
N THR A 49 4.13 4.60 1.41
CA THR A 49 5.60 4.55 1.54
C THR A 49 6.03 3.60 2.66
N GLN A 50 5.35 3.64 3.81
CA GLN A 50 5.61 2.73 4.92
C GLN A 50 5.33 1.27 4.53
N MET A 51 4.19 1.01 3.88
CA MET A 51 3.84 -0.34 3.41
C MET A 51 4.87 -0.89 2.40
N LEU A 52 5.46 -0.05 1.54
CA LEU A 52 6.51 -0.49 0.63
C LEU A 52 7.82 -0.88 1.35
N LYS A 53 8.13 -0.25 2.48
CA LYS A 53 9.29 -0.62 3.32
C LYS A 53 9.03 -1.94 4.03
N ASP A 54 7.84 -2.10 4.61
CA ASP A 54 7.46 -3.26 5.41
C ASP A 54 7.24 -4.51 4.54
N ASN A 55 6.81 -4.33 3.29
CA ASN A 55 6.53 -5.42 2.35
C ASN A 55 7.73 -5.82 1.49
N ARG A 56 8.93 -5.25 1.73
CA ARG A 56 10.15 -5.74 1.08
C ARG A 56 10.41 -7.18 1.56
N VAL A 57 10.24 -8.13 0.65
CA VAL A 57 10.60 -9.55 0.79
C VAL A 57 12.11 -9.70 0.67
#